data_AF-A0A1L5KN61-F1
#
_entry.id   AF-A0A1L5KN61-F1
#
_cell.length_a   1.000
_cell.length_b   1.000
_cell.length_c   1.000
_cell.angle_alpha   90.00
_cell.angle_beta   90.00
_cell.angle_gamma   90.00
#
_symmetry.space_group_name_H-M   'P 1'
#
loop_
_entity.id
_entity.type
_entity.pdbx_description
1 polymer ?
#
loop_
_entity_poly.entity_id
_entity_poly.type
_entity_poly.pdbx_seq_one_letter_code
_entity_poly.pdbx_strand_id
1 'polypeptide(L)'
;LDTITALPVQGLHVDLVHGKDDVAELHKRLPSDWLLSAGLINGRNVWRADLTEKYAQIKDIVGKRDLWVASSCSLLHSPIDLSVETRLDAEVKSWFAFALQKCHELALLRDALNSGDTAALAEWSAPIQARRHSTRVHNPAVEKRLAAITAQDSQRANVYEVRAEAQRARFKLPANLDANNYRTGIAEHIRQAIVEQERLGLDVLVHGEAERNDMVEYFGEHLDGFVFTQNGWVQSYGSRCVKPPIVIGDVSRPAPITVEWAKYAQSLTDKPVKGMLTGPVTILCWSFPREDVSRETIAKQIALALRDEVADLEAAGIGIIQIDEPALREGLPLRRSDWDAYLQWGVEAFRINAAVAKD
;
A
#
# COMPACT_ATOMS: atom_id res chain seq x y z
N LEU A 1 -31.45 -0.96 4.54
CA LEU A 1 -32.22 0.28 4.37
C LEU A 1 -33.39 0.33 5.33
N ASP A 2 -34.21 -0.71 5.38
CA ASP A 2 -35.49 -0.76 6.11
C ASP A 2 -35.42 -0.34 7.60
N THR A 3 -34.34 -0.73 8.30
CA THR A 3 -34.06 -0.29 9.69
C THR A 3 -33.72 1.20 9.80
N ILE A 4 -33.07 1.78 8.78
CA ILE A 4 -32.66 3.19 8.73
C ILE A 4 -33.87 4.06 8.39
N THR A 5 -34.69 3.66 7.43
CA THR A 5 -35.90 4.41 7.00
C THR A 5 -37.01 4.44 8.05
N ALA A 6 -36.86 3.71 9.16
CA ALA A 6 -37.72 3.80 10.34
C ALA A 6 -37.24 4.84 11.38
N LEU A 7 -36.09 5.48 11.17
CA LEU A 7 -35.53 6.49 12.09
C LEU A 7 -36.11 7.88 11.80
N PRO A 8 -36.33 8.73 12.82
CA PRO A 8 -36.83 10.09 12.65
C PRO A 8 -35.71 11.05 12.20
N VAL A 9 -35.16 10.80 11.02
CA VAL A 9 -34.13 11.62 10.36
C VAL A 9 -34.64 12.14 9.02
N GLN A 10 -33.93 13.11 8.43
CA GLN A 10 -34.35 13.83 7.21
C GLN A 10 -33.52 13.45 5.97
N GLY A 11 -32.68 12.41 6.06
CA GLY A 11 -31.79 12.02 4.98
C GLY A 11 -30.76 10.96 5.34
N LEU A 12 -29.98 10.55 4.35
CA LEU A 12 -28.92 9.55 4.47
C LEU A 12 -27.68 9.94 3.66
N HIS A 13 -26.50 9.75 4.24
CA HIS A 13 -25.22 9.77 3.53
C HIS A 13 -24.76 8.36 3.18
N VAL A 14 -24.20 8.15 2.00
CA VAL A 14 -23.70 6.85 1.52
C VAL A 14 -22.34 6.99 0.82
N ASP A 15 -21.37 6.16 1.20
CA ASP A 15 -20.10 5.97 0.47
C ASP A 15 -20.38 5.26 -0.86
N LEU A 16 -20.37 6.01 -1.97
CA LEU A 16 -20.55 5.51 -3.34
C LEU A 16 -19.21 5.33 -4.08
N VAL A 17 -18.11 5.20 -3.32
CA VAL A 17 -16.77 4.84 -3.81
C VAL A 17 -16.43 3.39 -3.43
N HIS A 18 -16.77 2.97 -2.22
CA HIS A 18 -16.52 1.60 -1.70
C HIS A 18 -17.80 0.86 -1.27
N GLY A 19 -18.94 1.55 -1.20
CA GLY A 19 -20.24 0.91 -1.05
C GLY A 19 -20.58 0.02 -2.24
N LYS A 20 -21.44 -0.98 -2.02
CA LYS A 20 -21.97 -1.88 -3.07
C LYS A 20 -23.41 -1.50 -3.42
N ASP A 21 -23.80 -0.27 -3.07
CA ASP A 21 -25.17 0.23 -3.08
C ASP A 21 -25.43 1.05 -4.36
N ASP A 22 -26.44 0.67 -5.13
CA ASP A 22 -26.82 1.37 -6.35
C ASP A 22 -27.60 2.66 -6.07
N VAL A 23 -27.26 3.75 -6.77
CA VAL A 23 -27.85 5.07 -6.52
C VAL A 23 -29.29 5.20 -7.02
N ALA A 24 -29.67 4.50 -8.09
CA ALA A 24 -31.05 4.48 -8.57
C ALA A 24 -31.95 3.67 -7.63
N GLU A 25 -31.44 2.59 -7.02
CA GLU A 25 -32.14 1.80 -6.01
C GLU A 25 -32.24 2.54 -4.66
N LEU A 26 -31.18 3.26 -4.24
CA LEU A 26 -31.23 4.20 -3.12
C LEU A 26 -32.25 5.33 -3.37
N HIS A 27 -32.39 5.80 -4.62
CA HIS A 27 -33.42 6.76 -4.98
C HIS A 27 -34.83 6.21 -4.77
N LYS A 28 -35.12 5.00 -5.26
CA LYS A 28 -36.42 4.32 -5.12
C LYS A 28 -36.79 3.96 -3.67
N ARG A 29 -35.81 3.52 -2.86
CA ARG A 29 -36.07 2.90 -1.54
C ARG A 29 -36.01 3.87 -0.34
N LEU A 30 -35.37 5.02 -0.48
CA LEU A 30 -35.39 6.07 0.55
C LEU A 30 -36.66 6.93 0.37
N PRO A 31 -37.26 7.47 1.45
CA PRO A 31 -38.42 8.36 1.38
C PRO A 31 -38.24 9.52 0.39
N SER A 32 -39.32 9.98 -0.24
CA SER A 32 -39.27 11.00 -1.29
C SER A 32 -38.82 12.38 -0.79
N ASP A 33 -39.09 12.67 0.48
CA ASP A 33 -38.74 13.87 1.23
C ASP A 33 -37.33 13.82 1.86
N TRP A 34 -36.63 12.68 1.77
CA TRP A 34 -35.29 12.53 2.33
C TRP A 34 -34.19 13.05 1.40
N LEU A 35 -33.32 13.88 1.98
CA LEU A 35 -32.04 14.26 1.39
C LEU A 35 -31.14 13.03 1.21
N LEU A 36 -30.59 12.85 0.00
CA LEU A 36 -29.50 11.91 -0.26
C LEU A 36 -28.17 12.65 -0.34
N SER A 37 -27.20 12.29 0.51
CA SER A 37 -25.82 12.76 0.38
C SER A 37 -24.96 11.66 -0.27
N ALA A 38 -24.60 11.90 -1.53
CA ALA A 38 -23.83 10.99 -2.38
C ALA A 38 -22.32 11.20 -2.16
N GLY A 39 -21.69 10.29 -1.39
CA GLY A 39 -20.25 10.27 -1.12
C GLY A 39 -19.45 9.75 -2.30
N LEU A 40 -19.15 10.61 -3.28
CA LEU A 40 -18.59 10.26 -4.59
C LEU A 40 -17.08 10.49 -4.72
N ILE A 41 -16.50 11.40 -3.93
CA ILE A 41 -15.07 11.75 -3.98
C ILE A 41 -14.32 10.97 -2.91
N ASN A 42 -13.27 10.21 -3.27
CA ASN A 42 -12.61 9.32 -2.30
C ASN A 42 -11.89 10.11 -1.19
N GLY A 43 -12.38 10.04 0.04
CA GLY A 43 -11.74 10.66 1.21
C GLY A 43 -10.59 9.85 1.83
N ARG A 44 -10.38 8.59 1.39
CA ARG A 44 -9.40 7.63 1.94
C ARG A 44 -8.20 7.37 1.04
N ASN A 45 -8.08 8.07 -0.08
CA ASN A 45 -7.01 7.84 -1.05
C ASN A 45 -6.66 9.12 -1.83
N VAL A 46 -5.42 9.21 -2.31
CA VAL A 46 -4.84 10.43 -2.92
C VAL A 46 -5.20 10.65 -4.39
N TRP A 47 -5.89 9.72 -5.04
CA TRP A 47 -6.23 9.85 -6.45
C TRP A 47 -7.16 11.02 -6.73
N ARG A 48 -6.94 11.61 -7.91
CA ARG A 48 -7.88 12.51 -8.58
C ARG A 48 -9.10 11.72 -9.01
N ALA A 49 -10.30 12.25 -8.73
CA ALA A 49 -11.53 11.66 -9.20
C ALA A 49 -11.73 11.92 -10.71
N ASP A 50 -12.16 10.89 -11.44
CA ASP A 50 -12.78 11.07 -12.75
C ASP A 50 -14.19 11.65 -12.55
N LEU A 51 -14.29 12.97 -12.63
CA LEU A 51 -15.55 13.67 -12.42
C LEU A 51 -16.54 13.43 -13.55
N THR A 52 -16.08 13.03 -14.73
CA THR A 52 -16.94 12.64 -15.85
C THR A 52 -17.69 11.35 -15.53
N GLU A 53 -16.98 10.36 -14.97
CA GLU A 53 -17.58 9.12 -14.45
C GLU A 53 -18.47 9.38 -13.23
N LYS A 54 -18.07 10.24 -12.28
CA LYS A 54 -18.93 10.59 -11.11
C LYS A 54 -20.18 11.39 -11.47
N TYR A 55 -20.12 12.26 -12.48
CA TYR A 55 -21.30 12.92 -13.02
C TYR A 55 -22.25 11.93 -13.69
N ALA A 56 -21.71 11.06 -14.55
CA ALA A 56 -22.48 10.00 -15.20
C ALA A 56 -23.14 9.04 -14.20
N GLN A 57 -22.49 8.77 -13.05
CA GLN A 57 -23.02 7.93 -11.97
C GLN A 57 -24.31 8.47 -11.35
N ILE A 58 -24.49 9.79 -11.19
CA ILE A 58 -25.61 10.36 -10.41
C ILE A 58 -26.53 11.36 -11.13
N LYS A 59 -26.17 11.83 -12.33
CA LYS A 59 -26.97 12.81 -13.12
C LYS A 59 -28.46 12.44 -13.23
N ASP A 60 -28.78 11.15 -13.32
CA ASP A 60 -30.14 10.66 -13.60
C ASP A 60 -31.10 10.78 -12.40
N ILE A 61 -30.62 11.16 -11.22
CA ILE A 61 -31.45 11.47 -10.04
C ILE A 61 -31.46 12.97 -9.65
N VAL A 62 -30.70 13.82 -10.36
CA VAL A 62 -30.71 15.28 -10.16
C VAL A 62 -32.11 15.83 -10.43
N GLY A 63 -32.58 16.74 -9.56
CA GLY A 63 -33.92 17.32 -9.64
C GLY A 63 -35.08 16.37 -9.32
N LYS A 64 -34.81 15.07 -9.04
CA LYS A 64 -35.83 14.08 -8.64
C LYS A 64 -35.95 13.90 -7.12
N ARG A 65 -34.98 14.41 -6.36
CA ARG A 65 -35.02 14.65 -4.91
C ARG A 65 -33.94 15.65 -4.50
N ASP A 66 -33.96 16.06 -3.24
CA ASP A 66 -32.84 16.76 -2.62
C ASP A 66 -31.59 15.87 -2.61
N LEU A 67 -30.49 16.40 -3.15
CA LEU A 67 -29.26 15.66 -3.43
C LEU A 67 -28.05 16.55 -3.12
N TRP A 68 -27.14 16.07 -2.27
CA TRP A 68 -25.84 16.69 -2.05
C TRP A 68 -24.72 15.79 -2.59
N VAL A 69 -23.74 16.38 -3.26
CA VAL A 69 -22.45 15.72 -3.51
C VAL A 69 -21.55 15.86 -2.29
N ALA A 70 -20.83 14.79 -1.94
CA ALA A 70 -19.95 14.73 -0.78
C ALA A 70 -18.71 13.87 -1.05
N SER A 71 -17.71 13.97 -0.17
CA SER A 71 -16.67 12.94 -0.08
C SER A 71 -17.26 11.65 0.51
N SER A 72 -16.67 10.49 0.18
CA SER A 72 -17.10 9.17 0.67
C SER A 72 -16.99 8.97 2.18
N CYS A 73 -16.20 9.83 2.85
CA CYS A 73 -16.07 9.94 4.29
C CYS A 73 -15.42 11.29 4.64
N SER A 74 -15.01 11.49 5.89
CA SER A 74 -14.11 12.58 6.28
C SER A 74 -12.82 12.57 5.46
N LEU A 75 -12.33 13.75 5.08
CA LEU A 75 -11.05 13.93 4.41
C LEU A 75 -9.83 13.77 5.36
N LEU A 76 -10.06 13.44 6.64
CA LEU A 76 -9.04 13.09 7.63
C LEU A 76 -8.03 12.02 7.14
N HIS A 77 -8.48 11.13 6.25
CA HIS A 77 -7.69 10.03 5.70
C HIS A 77 -7.00 10.38 4.37
N SER A 78 -6.98 11.66 4.00
CA SER A 78 -6.22 12.23 2.90
C SER A 78 -5.23 13.26 3.45
N PRO A 79 -4.06 13.48 2.81
CA PRO A 79 -3.20 14.60 3.16
C PRO A 79 -3.88 15.94 2.82
N ILE A 80 -3.35 17.05 3.32
CA ILE A 80 -4.05 18.35 3.27
C ILE A 80 -4.03 18.97 1.87
N ASP A 81 -2.86 19.26 1.32
CA ASP A 81 -2.73 20.03 0.08
C ASP A 81 -1.61 19.51 -0.83
N LEU A 82 -1.95 19.22 -2.08
CA LEU A 82 -1.01 18.77 -3.10
C LEU A 82 -0.13 19.91 -3.64
N SER A 83 -0.53 21.18 -3.48
CA SER A 83 0.21 22.31 -4.06
C SER A 83 1.66 22.34 -3.57
N VAL A 84 1.89 22.07 -2.28
CA VAL A 84 3.20 22.07 -1.60
C VAL A 84 4.12 20.89 -1.95
N GLU A 85 3.69 19.95 -2.80
CA GLU A 85 4.57 18.88 -3.29
C GLU A 85 5.49 19.37 -4.42
N THR A 86 6.74 19.68 -4.08
CA THR A 86 7.75 20.22 -5.01
C THR A 86 8.69 19.19 -5.64
N ARG A 87 8.71 17.93 -5.16
CA ARG A 87 9.54 16.84 -5.70
C ARG A 87 8.80 15.87 -6.63
N LEU A 88 7.48 15.82 -6.58
CA LEU A 88 6.69 15.05 -7.55
C LEU A 88 6.78 15.74 -8.92
N ASP A 89 7.08 14.96 -9.95
CA ASP A 89 7.05 15.45 -11.33
C ASP A 89 5.62 15.81 -11.78
N ALA A 90 5.51 16.64 -12.81
CA ALA A 90 4.23 17.19 -13.24
C ALA A 90 3.22 16.14 -13.75
N GLU A 91 3.68 15.02 -14.33
CA GLU A 91 2.81 13.93 -14.80
C GLU A 91 2.20 13.21 -13.58
N VAL A 92 3.03 12.68 -12.67
CA VAL A 92 2.54 11.99 -11.47
C VAL A 92 1.72 12.91 -10.57
N LYS A 93 2.17 14.16 -10.37
CA LYS A 93 1.41 15.15 -9.58
C LYS A 93 0.04 15.45 -10.18
N SER A 94 -0.12 15.36 -11.50
CA SER A 94 -1.43 15.55 -12.15
C SER A 94 -2.43 14.44 -11.84
N TRP A 95 -2.00 13.24 -11.44
CA TRP A 95 -2.91 12.12 -11.13
C TRP A 95 -3.53 12.20 -9.73
N PHE A 96 -3.07 13.12 -8.89
CA PHE A 96 -3.48 13.22 -7.48
C PHE A 96 -4.43 14.39 -7.20
N ALA A 97 -5.16 14.25 -6.10
CA ALA A 97 -5.94 15.27 -5.43
C ALA A 97 -5.88 15.01 -3.91
N PHE A 98 -5.29 15.93 -3.14
CA PHE A 98 -5.31 15.90 -1.67
C PHE A 98 -6.56 16.66 -1.17
N ALA A 99 -6.77 16.80 0.14
CA ALA A 99 -8.04 17.28 0.72
C ALA A 99 -8.53 18.63 0.14
N LEU A 100 -7.65 19.62 -0.07
CA LEU A 100 -8.04 20.89 -0.71
C LEU A 100 -8.47 20.71 -2.18
N GLN A 101 -7.82 19.82 -2.93
CA GLN A 101 -8.22 19.49 -4.30
C GLN A 101 -9.50 18.68 -4.34
N LYS A 102 -9.77 17.81 -3.35
CA LYS A 102 -11.04 17.10 -3.20
C LYS A 102 -12.22 18.05 -2.88
N CYS A 103 -11.97 19.15 -2.17
CA CYS A 103 -12.96 20.22 -2.02
C CYS A 103 -13.25 20.94 -3.36
N HIS A 104 -12.24 21.10 -4.22
CA HIS A 104 -12.41 21.64 -5.58
C HIS A 104 -13.21 20.66 -6.47
N GLU A 105 -12.94 19.35 -6.39
CA GLU A 105 -13.69 18.29 -7.06
C GLU A 105 -15.20 18.33 -6.74
N LEU A 106 -15.55 18.54 -5.47
CA LEU A 106 -16.94 18.69 -5.03
C LEU A 106 -17.60 19.96 -5.59
N ALA A 107 -16.87 21.06 -5.70
CA ALA A 107 -17.38 22.30 -6.29
C ALA A 107 -17.65 22.15 -7.80
N LEU A 108 -16.69 21.61 -8.55
CA LEU A 108 -16.86 21.34 -9.99
C LEU A 108 -18.04 20.41 -10.25
N LEU A 109 -18.14 19.30 -9.50
CA LEU A 109 -19.21 18.32 -9.68
C LEU A 109 -20.59 18.91 -9.33
N ARG A 110 -20.70 19.70 -8.24
CA ARG A 110 -21.90 20.47 -7.88
C ARG A 110 -22.33 21.40 -9.02
N ASP A 111 -21.40 22.19 -9.55
CA ASP A 111 -21.72 23.24 -10.53
C ASP A 111 -22.12 22.64 -11.88
N ALA A 112 -21.49 21.55 -12.30
CA ALA A 112 -21.90 20.79 -13.47
C ALA A 112 -23.28 20.15 -13.31
N LEU A 113 -23.60 19.54 -12.16
CA LEU A 113 -24.92 18.94 -11.91
C LEU A 113 -26.05 19.97 -11.86
N ASN A 114 -25.77 21.20 -11.42
CA ASN A 114 -26.75 22.29 -11.37
C ASN A 114 -26.94 23.01 -12.72
N SER A 115 -25.91 23.06 -13.57
CA SER A 115 -25.93 23.80 -14.84
C SER A 115 -26.13 22.93 -16.09
N GLY A 116 -25.75 21.66 -16.02
CA GLY A 116 -25.60 20.77 -17.18
C GLY A 116 -24.30 20.94 -17.97
N ASP A 117 -23.44 21.92 -17.62
CA ASP A 117 -22.14 22.11 -18.27
C ASP A 117 -21.08 21.16 -17.67
N THR A 118 -20.57 20.25 -18.50
CA THR A 118 -19.56 19.27 -18.10
C THR A 118 -18.14 19.61 -18.57
N ALA A 119 -17.89 20.77 -19.19
CA ALA A 119 -16.59 21.12 -19.79
C ALA A 119 -15.44 21.05 -18.77
N ALA A 120 -15.63 21.67 -17.60
CA ALA A 120 -14.63 21.65 -16.52
C ALA A 120 -14.44 20.25 -15.90
N LEU A 121 -15.43 19.35 -16.01
CA LEU A 121 -15.27 17.96 -15.56
C LEU A 121 -14.36 17.17 -16.51
N ALA A 122 -14.48 17.40 -17.81
CA ALA A 122 -13.61 16.77 -18.81
C ALA A 122 -12.16 17.26 -18.66
N GLU A 123 -11.95 18.57 -18.47
CA GLU A 123 -10.62 19.13 -18.19
C GLU A 123 -10.01 18.54 -16.92
N TRP A 124 -10.77 18.47 -15.82
CA TRP A 124 -10.28 17.87 -14.57
C TRP A 124 -10.02 16.37 -14.70
N SER A 125 -10.82 15.62 -15.47
CA SER A 125 -10.70 14.16 -15.60
C SER A 125 -9.56 13.74 -16.54
N ALA A 126 -9.15 14.61 -17.48
CA ALA A 126 -8.17 14.27 -18.51
C ALA A 126 -6.85 13.64 -17.99
N PRO A 127 -6.24 14.09 -16.88
CA PRO A 127 -5.00 13.48 -16.36
C PRO A 127 -5.19 12.05 -15.84
N ILE A 128 -6.30 11.77 -15.13
CA ILE A 128 -6.56 10.43 -14.56
C ILE A 128 -7.08 9.46 -15.63
N GLN A 129 -7.68 9.97 -16.71
CA GLN A 129 -7.99 9.20 -17.92
C GLN A 129 -6.70 8.89 -18.71
N ALA A 130 -5.82 9.87 -18.93
CA ALA A 130 -4.54 9.67 -19.60
C ALA A 130 -3.62 8.68 -18.86
N ARG A 131 -3.64 8.68 -17.52
CA ARG A 131 -2.92 7.71 -16.67
C ARG A 131 -3.16 6.25 -17.10
N ARG A 132 -4.37 5.92 -17.58
CA ARG A 132 -4.76 4.56 -18.02
C ARG A 132 -3.85 4.01 -19.15
N HIS A 133 -3.06 4.86 -19.80
CA HIS A 133 -2.13 4.51 -20.88
C HIS A 133 -0.66 4.89 -20.63
N SER A 134 -0.29 5.34 -19.41
CA SER A 134 1.11 5.73 -19.12
C SER A 134 2.02 4.51 -18.95
N THR A 135 3.20 4.54 -19.55
CA THR A 135 4.24 3.49 -19.43
C THR A 135 4.90 3.43 -18.05
N ARG A 136 4.59 4.38 -17.16
CA ARG A 136 4.98 4.37 -15.74
C ARG A 136 3.97 3.59 -14.87
N VAL A 137 2.83 3.21 -15.45
CA VAL A 137 1.71 2.53 -14.76
C VAL A 137 1.69 1.03 -15.07
N HIS A 138 2.13 0.64 -16.28
CA HIS A 138 2.12 -0.75 -16.78
C HIS A 138 3.54 -1.21 -17.14
N ASN A 139 3.96 -2.35 -16.61
CA ASN A 139 5.27 -2.96 -16.88
C ASN A 139 5.08 -4.40 -17.41
N PRO A 140 5.21 -4.63 -18.73
CA PRO A 140 4.98 -5.95 -19.34
C PRO A 140 5.87 -7.08 -18.79
N ALA A 141 7.01 -6.78 -18.15
CA ALA A 141 7.81 -7.79 -17.46
C ALA A 141 7.16 -8.24 -16.15
N VAL A 142 6.53 -7.31 -15.41
CA VAL A 142 5.78 -7.61 -14.18
C VAL A 142 4.46 -8.30 -14.51
N GLU A 143 3.71 -7.85 -15.53
CA GLU A 143 2.50 -8.53 -16.03
C GLU A 143 2.80 -10.00 -16.37
N LYS A 144 3.86 -10.25 -17.15
CA LYS A 144 4.31 -11.59 -17.54
C LYS A 144 4.75 -12.43 -16.34
N ARG A 145 5.39 -11.83 -15.34
CA ARG A 145 5.82 -12.52 -14.11
C ARG A 145 4.62 -12.88 -13.21
N LEU A 146 3.63 -12.00 -13.11
CA LEU A 146 2.37 -12.23 -12.39
C LEU A 146 1.58 -13.38 -13.03
N ALA A 147 1.46 -13.38 -14.37
CA ALA A 147 0.82 -14.44 -15.14
C ALA A 147 1.55 -15.79 -15.09
N ALA A 148 2.80 -15.83 -14.59
CA ALA A 148 3.61 -17.04 -14.44
C ALA A 148 3.58 -17.64 -13.01
N ILE A 149 2.83 -17.05 -12.07
CA ILE A 149 2.67 -17.61 -10.72
C ILE A 149 2.00 -18.99 -10.81
N THR A 150 2.63 -20.00 -10.21
CA THR A 150 2.09 -21.35 -10.08
C THR A 150 1.72 -21.68 -8.63
N ALA A 151 0.97 -22.76 -8.39
CA ALA A 151 0.69 -23.22 -7.03
C ALA A 151 1.97 -23.56 -6.23
N GLN A 152 3.04 -23.99 -6.92
CA GLN A 152 4.33 -24.33 -6.32
C GLN A 152 5.04 -23.09 -5.75
N ASP A 153 4.82 -21.91 -6.32
CA ASP A 153 5.39 -20.65 -5.87
C ASP A 153 4.90 -20.20 -4.49
N SER A 154 3.90 -20.89 -3.93
CA SER A 154 3.38 -20.68 -2.58
C SER A 154 3.79 -21.77 -1.57
N GLN A 155 4.67 -22.71 -1.95
CA GLN A 155 4.99 -23.92 -1.18
C GLN A 155 6.50 -24.10 -0.95
N ARG A 156 6.88 -24.27 0.32
CA ARG A 156 8.24 -24.70 0.72
C ARG A 156 8.42 -26.20 0.45
N ALA A 157 9.65 -26.62 0.16
CA ALA A 157 9.93 -28.00 -0.21
C ALA A 157 10.03 -28.97 0.99
N ASN A 158 10.50 -28.54 2.17
CA ASN A 158 10.49 -29.39 3.39
C ASN A 158 9.84 -28.73 4.62
N VAL A 159 9.49 -29.56 5.60
CA VAL A 159 8.91 -29.16 6.90
C VAL A 159 9.97 -28.66 7.89
N TYR A 160 9.56 -27.79 8.83
CA TYR A 160 10.45 -26.99 9.69
C TYR A 160 11.60 -27.75 10.35
N GLU A 161 11.32 -28.93 10.93
CA GLU A 161 12.28 -29.72 11.71
C GLU A 161 13.49 -30.17 10.86
N VAL A 162 13.26 -30.57 9.61
CA VAL A 162 14.29 -30.99 8.65
C VAL A 162 15.21 -29.83 8.28
N ARG A 163 14.64 -28.63 8.13
CA ARG A 163 15.37 -27.42 7.71
C ARG A 163 16.35 -26.92 8.77
N ALA A 164 15.96 -27.02 10.04
CA ALA A 164 16.74 -26.54 11.17
C ALA A 164 18.09 -27.24 11.36
N GLU A 165 18.29 -28.45 10.83
CA GLU A 165 19.60 -29.13 10.85
C GLU A 165 20.47 -28.72 9.65
N ALA A 166 19.92 -28.69 8.44
CA ALA A 166 20.65 -28.34 7.21
C ALA A 166 21.31 -26.95 7.28
N GLN A 167 20.60 -25.97 7.85
CA GLN A 167 21.04 -24.57 7.95
C GLN A 167 22.31 -24.41 8.81
N ARG A 168 22.46 -25.21 9.88
CA ARG A 168 23.62 -25.15 10.79
C ARG A 168 24.91 -25.72 10.21
N ALA A 169 24.84 -26.54 9.16
CA ALA A 169 26.00 -27.19 8.57
C ALA A 169 26.74 -26.32 7.53
N ARG A 170 26.10 -25.26 7.02
CA ARG A 170 26.40 -24.74 5.67
C ARG A 170 27.24 -23.47 5.59
N PHE A 171 27.18 -22.58 6.57
CA PHE A 171 27.66 -21.19 6.41
C PHE A 171 28.84 -20.86 7.33
N LYS A 172 30.00 -20.58 6.73
CA LYS A 172 31.19 -20.02 7.38
C LYS A 172 31.89 -19.02 6.44
N LEU A 173 32.60 -18.05 7.05
CA LEU A 173 33.60 -17.12 6.49
C LEU A 173 33.10 -15.77 5.88
N PRO A 174 33.96 -14.71 5.85
CA PRO A 174 33.53 -13.29 5.81
C PRO A 174 34.10 -12.48 4.62
N ALA A 175 33.76 -11.18 4.50
CA ALA A 175 34.58 -10.15 3.80
C ALA A 175 34.09 -8.70 4.06
N ASN A 176 34.93 -7.72 3.68
CA ASN A 176 34.83 -6.27 3.90
C ASN A 176 34.79 -5.48 2.55
N LEU A 177 34.62 -4.15 2.45
CA LEU A 177 34.67 -3.05 3.45
C LEU A 177 33.63 -1.93 3.14
N ASP A 178 34.04 -0.65 3.13
CA ASP A 178 33.22 0.57 3.19
C ASP A 178 33.95 1.69 2.39
N ALA A 179 33.38 2.67 1.64
CA ALA A 179 32.07 3.35 1.61
C ALA A 179 31.75 4.28 2.82
N ASN A 180 32.80 4.52 3.61
CA ASN A 180 32.91 5.04 4.98
C ASN A 180 31.80 5.94 5.56
N ASN A 181 31.94 7.28 5.59
CA ASN A 181 31.45 8.08 6.73
C ASN A 181 29.96 7.92 7.17
N TYR A 182 28.99 7.84 6.26
CA TYR A 182 27.58 7.61 6.63
C TYR A 182 27.36 6.17 7.14
N ARG A 183 27.98 5.21 6.45
CA ARG A 183 27.89 3.79 6.74
C ARG A 183 28.62 3.42 8.02
N THR A 184 29.75 4.05 8.32
CA THR A 184 30.43 3.98 9.63
C THR A 184 29.47 4.36 10.77
N GLY A 185 28.60 5.34 10.57
CA GLY A 185 27.58 5.72 11.57
C GLY A 185 26.54 4.62 11.81
N ILE A 186 25.92 4.08 10.75
CA ILE A 186 24.93 3.00 10.86
C ILE A 186 25.58 1.70 11.36
N ALA A 187 26.73 1.33 10.80
CA ALA A 187 27.53 0.16 11.17
C ALA A 187 27.90 0.17 12.65
N GLU A 188 28.27 1.33 13.21
CA GLU A 188 28.56 1.45 14.65
C GLU A 188 27.31 1.21 15.52
N HIS A 189 26.12 1.67 15.12
CA HIS A 189 24.87 1.36 15.83
C HIS A 189 24.50 -0.13 15.73
N ILE A 190 24.64 -0.73 14.54
CA ILE A 190 24.45 -2.18 14.34
C ILE A 190 25.44 -2.97 15.22
N ARG A 191 26.71 -2.54 15.28
CA ARG A 191 27.75 -3.19 16.08
C ARG A 191 27.46 -3.06 17.57
N GLN A 192 26.98 -1.91 18.05
CA GLN A 192 26.54 -1.74 19.42
C GLN A 192 25.35 -2.67 19.75
N ALA A 193 24.37 -2.78 18.85
CA ALA A 193 23.24 -3.67 19.02
C ALA A 193 23.65 -5.14 19.10
N ILE A 194 24.53 -5.62 18.20
CA ILE A 194 25.03 -7.01 18.23
C ILE A 194 25.82 -7.30 19.51
N VAL A 195 26.77 -6.43 19.87
CA VAL A 195 27.62 -6.62 21.07
C VAL A 195 26.79 -6.63 22.36
N GLU A 196 25.77 -5.78 22.48
CA GLU A 196 24.90 -5.77 23.66
C GLU A 196 24.03 -7.03 23.74
N GLN A 197 23.49 -7.52 22.62
CA GLN A 197 22.73 -8.78 22.58
C GLN A 197 23.60 -10.00 22.90
N GLU A 198 24.87 -10.03 22.46
CA GLU A 198 25.84 -11.05 22.86
C GLU A 198 26.16 -10.98 24.35
N ARG A 199 26.40 -9.78 24.90
CA ARG A 199 26.66 -9.54 26.33
C ARG A 199 25.49 -9.95 27.22
N LEU A 200 24.26 -9.82 26.71
CA LEU A 200 23.03 -10.28 27.36
C LEU A 200 22.73 -11.77 27.13
N GLY A 201 23.53 -12.47 26.32
CA GLY A 201 23.48 -13.92 26.13
C GLY A 201 22.46 -14.43 25.10
N LEU A 202 21.77 -13.57 24.35
CA LEU A 202 20.67 -13.97 23.46
C LEU A 202 21.09 -14.95 22.36
N ASP A 203 20.22 -15.91 21.99
CA ASP A 203 20.57 -17.01 21.07
C ASP A 203 20.51 -16.65 19.58
N VAL A 204 19.56 -15.79 19.18
CA VAL A 204 19.34 -15.33 17.79
C VAL A 204 19.16 -13.82 17.81
N LEU A 205 19.95 -13.10 17.02
CA LEU A 205 20.10 -11.64 17.12
C LEU A 205 19.37 -10.89 16.00
N VAL A 206 19.18 -9.59 16.19
CA VAL A 206 18.75 -8.63 15.16
C VAL A 206 19.82 -7.54 14.97
N HIS A 207 19.92 -6.93 13.79
CA HIS A 207 20.88 -5.83 13.56
C HIS A 207 20.41 -4.48 14.10
N GLY A 208 19.13 -4.36 14.49
CA GLY A 208 18.57 -3.15 15.09
C GLY A 208 18.01 -2.11 14.11
N GLU A 209 18.04 -2.39 12.81
CA GLU A 209 17.33 -1.61 11.76
C GLU A 209 17.69 -0.11 11.72
N ALA A 210 18.90 0.25 12.15
CA ALA A 210 19.39 1.63 12.21
C ALA A 210 19.52 2.32 10.83
N GLU A 211 19.39 1.57 9.73
CA GLU A 211 19.27 2.10 8.37
C GLU A 211 17.86 2.56 7.98
N ARG A 212 16.84 2.27 8.79
CA ARG A 212 15.41 2.42 8.44
C ARG A 212 14.74 3.54 9.22
N ASN A 213 14.10 4.46 8.51
CA ASN A 213 13.28 5.52 9.12
C ASN A 213 11.84 5.07 9.39
N ASP A 214 11.31 4.19 8.53
CA ASP A 214 9.98 3.58 8.62
C ASP A 214 9.99 2.22 7.90
N MET A 215 9.18 1.27 8.35
CA MET A 215 9.19 -0.11 7.85
C MET A 215 8.46 -0.32 6.52
N VAL A 216 7.82 0.69 5.94
CA VAL A 216 7.18 0.62 4.60
C VAL A 216 7.81 1.64 3.65
N GLU A 217 8.13 2.86 4.10
CA GLU A 217 8.84 3.84 3.28
C GLU A 217 10.22 3.31 2.82
N TYR A 218 11.00 2.71 3.72
CA TYR A 218 12.33 2.16 3.40
C TYR A 218 12.31 1.10 2.29
N PHE A 219 11.29 0.22 2.27
CA PHE A 219 11.14 -0.76 1.18
C PHE A 219 10.65 -0.10 -0.10
N GLY A 220 9.68 0.81 0.01
CA GLY A 220 9.14 1.53 -1.15
C GLY A 220 10.19 2.35 -1.89
N GLU A 221 11.13 3.00 -1.18
CA GLU A 221 12.21 3.80 -1.80
C GLU A 221 13.13 2.95 -2.71
N HIS A 222 13.11 1.63 -2.55
CA HIS A 222 13.90 0.67 -3.33
C HIS A 222 13.03 -0.21 -4.26
N LEU A 223 11.77 0.17 -4.50
CA LEU A 223 10.83 -0.53 -5.37
C LEU A 223 10.34 0.37 -6.52
N ASP A 224 10.37 -0.16 -7.75
CA ASP A 224 9.68 0.46 -8.88
C ASP A 224 8.17 0.52 -8.63
N GLY A 225 7.49 1.44 -9.30
CA GLY A 225 6.04 1.59 -9.19
C GLY A 225 5.56 2.36 -7.95
N PHE A 226 6.46 2.81 -7.07
CA PHE A 226 6.18 3.69 -5.93
C PHE A 226 6.61 5.15 -6.20
N VAL A 227 5.95 6.10 -5.51
CA VAL A 227 6.42 7.49 -5.34
C VAL A 227 6.19 8.00 -3.92
N PHE A 228 6.95 9.04 -3.56
CA PHE A 228 7.07 9.56 -2.20
C PHE A 228 6.70 11.04 -2.15
N THR A 229 6.02 11.43 -1.08
CA THR A 229 5.65 12.81 -0.80
C THR A 229 6.67 13.44 0.17
N GLN A 230 6.69 14.77 0.25
CA GLN A 230 7.41 15.50 1.31
C GLN A 230 6.47 15.87 2.47
N ASN A 231 5.24 16.25 2.12
CA ASN A 231 4.24 16.87 2.97
C ASN A 231 2.91 16.09 2.98
N GLY A 232 2.86 14.90 2.39
CA GLY A 232 1.70 14.01 2.30
C GLY A 232 1.32 13.32 3.62
N TRP A 233 1.32 14.07 4.71
CA TRP A 233 1.05 13.60 6.06
C TRP A 233 -0.43 13.29 6.30
N VAL A 234 -0.71 12.17 6.96
CA VAL A 234 -2.03 11.74 7.44
C VAL A 234 -1.95 11.44 8.93
N GLN A 235 -2.96 11.83 9.71
CA GLN A 235 -3.01 11.50 11.13
C GLN A 235 -3.23 9.99 11.33
N SER A 236 -2.35 9.34 12.09
CA SER A 236 -2.50 7.95 12.51
C SER A 236 -3.18 7.88 13.89
N TYR A 237 -2.58 8.49 14.91
CA TYR A 237 -3.16 8.57 16.25
C TYR A 237 -2.57 9.72 17.08
N GLY A 238 -3.43 10.53 17.69
CA GLY A 238 -3.00 11.64 18.54
C GLY A 238 -2.13 12.64 17.78
N SER A 239 -0.91 12.89 18.25
CA SER A 239 0.10 13.71 17.56
C SER A 239 0.96 12.96 16.54
N ARG A 240 0.75 11.64 16.35
CA ARG A 240 1.51 10.85 15.37
C ARG A 240 0.83 10.90 14.00
N CYS A 241 1.56 11.44 13.03
CA CYS A 241 1.23 11.35 11.61
C CYS A 241 2.14 10.33 10.92
N VAL A 242 1.62 9.71 9.87
CA VAL A 242 2.37 8.89 8.91
C VAL A 242 2.39 9.60 7.56
N LYS A 243 3.28 9.19 6.66
CA LYS A 243 3.44 9.77 5.32
C LYS A 243 3.41 8.64 4.27
N PRO A 244 2.24 8.06 3.99
CA PRO A 244 2.14 6.81 3.22
C PRO A 244 2.78 6.93 1.82
N PRO A 245 3.60 5.96 1.39
CA PRO A 245 4.03 5.84 0.00
C PRO A 245 2.83 5.69 -0.93
N ILE A 246 2.97 6.04 -2.21
CA ILE A 246 1.88 5.91 -3.19
C ILE A 246 2.30 4.88 -4.25
N VAL A 247 1.54 3.79 -4.36
CA VAL A 247 1.70 2.82 -5.46
C VAL A 247 1.08 3.44 -6.70
N ILE A 248 1.89 3.81 -7.70
CA ILE A 248 1.42 4.43 -8.95
C ILE A 248 1.31 3.48 -10.13
N GLY A 249 2.09 2.40 -10.13
CA GLY A 249 2.26 1.49 -11.27
C GLY A 249 2.54 0.06 -10.84
N ASP A 250 3.13 -0.71 -11.74
CA ASP A 250 3.48 -2.11 -11.49
C ASP A 250 4.79 -2.22 -10.69
N VAL A 251 4.78 -3.04 -9.65
CA VAL A 251 5.89 -3.12 -8.69
C VAL A 251 6.97 -4.14 -9.11
N SER A 252 8.23 -3.70 -9.11
CA SER A 252 9.42 -4.54 -9.25
C SER A 252 10.55 -4.10 -8.31
N ARG A 253 11.49 -5.01 -8.00
CA ARG A 253 12.69 -4.75 -7.20
C ARG A 253 13.93 -4.73 -8.10
N PRO A 254 14.51 -3.55 -8.42
CA PRO A 254 15.64 -3.46 -9.35
C PRO A 254 16.99 -3.91 -8.75
N ALA A 255 17.16 -3.87 -7.43
CA ALA A 255 18.40 -4.25 -6.74
C ALA A 255 18.13 -4.77 -5.31
N PRO A 256 19.09 -5.47 -4.67
CA PRO A 256 18.98 -5.85 -3.26
C PRO A 256 18.87 -4.66 -2.31
N ILE A 257 18.04 -4.80 -1.27
CA ILE A 257 17.67 -3.71 -0.34
C ILE A 257 18.42 -3.83 0.99
N THR A 258 18.32 -4.99 1.64
CA THR A 258 18.69 -5.26 3.03
C THR A 258 19.94 -6.13 3.16
N VAL A 259 20.29 -6.86 2.10
CA VAL A 259 21.34 -7.89 2.08
C VAL A 259 22.68 -7.38 2.63
N GLU A 260 23.05 -6.15 2.32
CA GLU A 260 24.33 -5.57 2.78
C GLU A 260 24.40 -5.44 4.30
N TRP A 261 23.37 -4.83 4.92
CA TRP A 261 23.32 -4.63 6.36
C TRP A 261 23.17 -5.93 7.13
N ALA A 262 22.38 -6.88 6.60
CA ALA A 262 22.26 -8.22 7.15
C ALA A 262 23.62 -8.97 7.12
N LYS A 263 24.37 -8.89 6.02
CA LYS A 263 25.73 -9.46 5.93
C LYS A 263 26.70 -8.80 6.89
N TYR A 264 26.67 -7.47 7.00
CA TYR A 264 27.54 -6.75 7.94
C TYR A 264 27.24 -7.19 9.38
N ALA A 265 25.98 -7.18 9.80
CA ALA A 265 25.58 -7.63 11.13
C ALA A 265 25.97 -9.09 11.41
N GLN A 266 25.74 -10.00 10.47
CA GLN A 266 26.13 -11.40 10.59
C GLN A 266 27.66 -11.60 10.62
N SER A 267 28.45 -10.68 10.07
CA SER A 267 29.93 -10.76 10.12
C SER A 267 30.53 -10.40 11.49
N LEU A 268 29.73 -9.86 12.41
CA LEU A 268 30.17 -9.42 13.74
C LEU A 268 30.02 -10.49 14.84
N THR A 269 29.41 -11.63 14.56
CA THR A 269 29.09 -12.68 15.55
C THR A 269 29.02 -14.06 14.89
N ASP A 270 29.37 -15.11 15.64
CA ASP A 270 29.12 -16.50 15.24
C ASP A 270 27.65 -16.94 15.46
N LYS A 271 26.81 -16.11 16.10
CA LYS A 271 25.38 -16.39 16.32
C LYS A 271 24.53 -16.04 15.10
N PRO A 272 23.41 -16.73 14.85
CA PRO A 272 22.50 -16.37 13.76
C PRO A 272 21.90 -14.98 13.94
N VAL A 273 22.03 -14.13 12.92
CA VAL A 273 21.37 -12.81 12.84
C VAL A 273 20.19 -12.90 11.86
N LYS A 274 19.05 -12.31 12.22
CA LYS A 274 17.88 -12.24 11.35
C LYS A 274 18.07 -11.23 10.21
N GLY A 275 17.78 -11.64 8.99
CA GLY A 275 17.31 -10.71 7.95
C GLY A 275 15.89 -10.26 8.27
N MET A 276 15.60 -8.95 8.12
CA MET A 276 14.33 -8.34 8.50
C MET A 276 13.63 -7.74 7.27
N LEU A 277 12.43 -8.21 6.94
CA LEU A 277 11.60 -7.73 5.83
C LEU A 277 10.19 -7.36 6.29
N THR A 278 9.59 -6.35 5.66
CA THR A 278 8.14 -6.10 5.80
C THR A 278 7.37 -6.91 4.75
N GLY A 279 6.24 -7.49 5.13
CA GLY A 279 5.44 -8.33 4.25
C GLY A 279 4.63 -7.55 3.20
N PRO A 280 4.25 -8.21 2.09
CA PRO A 280 3.57 -7.57 0.96
C PRO A 280 2.18 -7.01 1.30
N VAL A 281 1.46 -7.61 2.26
CA VAL A 281 0.13 -7.12 2.67
C VAL A 281 0.29 -5.84 3.50
N THR A 282 1.33 -5.73 4.33
CA THR A 282 1.61 -4.54 5.14
C THR A 282 2.10 -3.36 4.31
N ILE A 283 3.02 -3.59 3.35
CA ILE A 283 3.41 -2.54 2.38
C ILE A 283 2.17 -2.03 1.62
N LEU A 284 1.26 -2.91 1.21
CA LEU A 284 -0.01 -2.53 0.57
C LEU A 284 -1.02 -1.82 1.50
N CYS A 285 -1.05 -2.14 2.79
CA CYS A 285 -2.04 -1.57 3.72
C CYS A 285 -1.61 -0.20 4.28
N TRP A 286 -0.30 0.06 4.39
CA TRP A 286 0.23 1.36 4.85
C TRP A 286 0.77 2.25 3.72
N SER A 287 0.53 1.86 2.45
CA SER A 287 0.65 2.72 1.28
C SER A 287 -0.73 3.15 0.78
N PHE A 288 -0.79 4.27 0.05
CA PHE A 288 -1.92 4.59 -0.80
C PHE A 288 -1.93 3.66 -2.04
N PRO A 289 -2.93 2.78 -2.20
CA PRO A 289 -2.98 1.84 -3.31
C PRO A 289 -3.49 2.53 -4.58
N ARG A 290 -3.02 2.09 -5.75
CA ARG A 290 -3.67 2.38 -7.04
C ARG A 290 -5.08 1.76 -7.11
N GLU A 291 -6.01 2.46 -7.77
CA GLU A 291 -7.44 2.08 -7.83
C GLU A 291 -7.84 1.38 -9.14
N ASP A 292 -6.93 1.30 -10.12
CA ASP A 292 -7.15 0.69 -11.44
C ASP A 292 -6.91 -0.82 -11.51
N VAL A 293 -6.34 -1.43 -10.46
CA VAL A 293 -6.15 -2.88 -10.33
C VAL A 293 -6.54 -3.35 -8.93
N SER A 294 -6.73 -4.67 -8.74
CA SER A 294 -7.17 -5.22 -7.47
C SER A 294 -6.08 -5.14 -6.38
N ARG A 295 -6.50 -5.07 -5.10
CA ARG A 295 -5.58 -5.16 -3.95
C ARG A 295 -4.75 -6.47 -3.96
N GLU A 296 -5.34 -7.57 -4.41
CA GLU A 296 -4.65 -8.85 -4.61
C GLU A 296 -3.54 -8.73 -5.66
N THR A 297 -3.81 -8.07 -6.80
CA THR A 297 -2.83 -7.85 -7.86
C THR A 297 -1.60 -7.11 -7.33
N ILE A 298 -1.83 -6.01 -6.59
CA ILE A 298 -0.74 -5.21 -6.00
C ILE A 298 0.04 -6.04 -4.97
N ALA A 299 -0.65 -6.77 -4.09
CA ALA A 299 0.01 -7.63 -3.09
C ALA A 299 0.87 -8.73 -3.75
N LYS A 300 0.41 -9.32 -4.85
CA LYS A 300 1.16 -10.35 -5.58
C LYS A 300 2.36 -9.78 -6.34
N GLN A 301 2.28 -8.54 -6.86
CA GLN A 301 3.45 -7.84 -7.41
C GLN A 301 4.50 -7.54 -6.32
N ILE A 302 4.09 -6.96 -5.18
CA ILE A 302 5.01 -6.70 -4.06
C ILE A 302 5.61 -8.01 -3.53
N ALA A 303 4.82 -9.09 -3.44
CA ALA A 303 5.30 -10.41 -3.02
C ALA A 303 6.37 -10.97 -3.97
N LEU A 304 6.17 -10.83 -5.29
CA LEU A 304 7.16 -11.23 -6.30
C LEU A 304 8.44 -10.38 -6.22
N ALA A 305 8.35 -9.11 -5.85
CA ALA A 305 9.49 -8.22 -5.69
C ALA A 305 10.30 -8.54 -4.42
N LEU A 306 9.63 -8.77 -3.28
CA LEU A 306 10.25 -9.17 -2.01
C LEU A 306 10.80 -10.60 -2.05
N ARG A 307 10.22 -11.49 -2.86
CA ARG A 307 10.75 -12.84 -3.10
C ARG A 307 12.21 -12.81 -3.55
N ASP A 308 12.57 -11.88 -4.42
CA ASP A 308 13.97 -11.77 -4.88
C ASP A 308 14.90 -11.32 -3.74
N GLU A 309 14.40 -10.51 -2.81
CA GLU A 309 15.13 -10.11 -1.60
C GLU A 309 15.33 -11.29 -0.62
N VAL A 310 14.32 -12.14 -0.43
CA VAL A 310 14.44 -13.39 0.35
C VAL A 310 15.49 -14.33 -0.28
N ALA A 311 15.50 -14.45 -1.60
CA ALA A 311 16.45 -15.28 -2.33
C ALA A 311 17.90 -14.75 -2.22
N ASP A 312 18.10 -13.43 -2.31
CA ASP A 312 19.43 -12.82 -2.18
C ASP A 312 19.95 -12.81 -0.74
N LEU A 313 19.08 -12.65 0.27
CA LEU A 313 19.43 -12.82 1.68
C LEU A 313 19.93 -14.25 1.98
N GLU A 314 19.23 -15.27 1.47
CA GLU A 314 19.70 -16.66 1.58
C GLU A 314 21.04 -16.86 0.84
N ALA A 315 21.16 -16.36 -0.38
CA ALA A 315 22.39 -16.48 -1.17
C ALA A 315 23.59 -15.79 -0.50
N ALA A 316 23.33 -14.75 0.30
CA ALA A 316 24.29 -14.06 1.13
C ALA A 316 24.66 -14.79 2.45
N GLY A 317 23.99 -15.90 2.78
CA GLY A 317 24.23 -16.70 3.99
C GLY A 317 23.35 -16.34 5.19
N ILE A 318 22.32 -15.50 5.02
CA ILE A 318 21.41 -15.10 6.10
C ILE A 318 20.38 -16.22 6.34
N GLY A 319 20.74 -17.18 7.20
CA GLY A 319 19.99 -18.42 7.42
C GLY A 319 18.64 -18.26 8.15
N ILE A 320 18.35 -17.09 8.74
CA ILE A 320 17.05 -16.79 9.37
C ILE A 320 16.53 -15.48 8.79
N ILE A 321 15.33 -15.50 8.21
CA ILE A 321 14.67 -14.32 7.66
C ILE A 321 13.30 -14.18 8.32
N GLN A 322 13.02 -13.01 8.90
CA GLN A 322 11.73 -12.62 9.43
C GLN A 322 11.01 -11.73 8.41
N ILE A 323 9.71 -11.97 8.24
CA ILE A 323 8.83 -11.23 7.32
C ILE A 323 7.62 -10.79 8.14
N ASP A 324 7.50 -9.50 8.43
CA ASP A 324 6.52 -8.97 9.37
C ASP A 324 5.24 -8.49 8.69
N GLU A 325 4.09 -8.99 9.16
CA GLU A 325 2.75 -8.67 8.61
C GLU A 325 1.77 -8.10 9.66
N PRO A 326 2.09 -6.98 10.34
CA PRO A 326 1.19 -6.38 11.33
C PRO A 326 -0.16 -5.97 10.74
N ALA A 327 -0.20 -5.45 9.50
CA ALA A 327 -1.41 -4.91 8.91
C ALA A 327 -2.31 -5.97 8.24
N LEU A 328 -1.95 -7.26 8.25
CA LEU A 328 -2.80 -8.35 7.77
C LEU A 328 -4.14 -8.41 8.52
N ARG A 329 -4.18 -7.98 9.80
CA ARG A 329 -5.45 -7.82 10.52
C ARG A 329 -6.18 -6.53 10.14
N GLU A 330 -5.46 -5.46 9.84
CA GLU A 330 -6.03 -4.13 9.53
C GLU A 330 -6.73 -4.11 8.18
N GLY A 331 -6.17 -4.81 7.17
CA GLY A 331 -6.73 -4.89 5.83
C GLY A 331 -7.99 -5.75 5.67
N LEU A 332 -8.48 -6.41 6.73
CA LEU A 332 -9.68 -7.24 6.66
C LEU A 332 -10.92 -6.42 6.26
N PRO A 333 -11.72 -6.87 5.26
CA PRO A 333 -12.95 -6.21 4.86
C PRO A 333 -13.94 -6.01 6.03
N LEU A 334 -14.73 -4.93 6.00
CA LEU A 334 -15.72 -4.63 7.04
C LEU A 334 -16.85 -5.68 7.13
N ARG A 335 -17.12 -6.42 6.05
CA ARG A 335 -18.12 -7.50 6.00
C ARG A 335 -17.43 -8.85 6.18
N ARG A 336 -17.87 -9.63 7.17
CA ARG A 336 -17.32 -10.98 7.45
C ARG A 336 -17.44 -11.95 6.26
N SER A 337 -18.45 -11.78 5.41
CA SER A 337 -18.62 -12.53 4.16
C SER A 337 -17.45 -12.42 3.20
N ASP A 338 -16.68 -11.33 3.29
CA ASP A 338 -15.63 -10.98 2.36
C ASP A 338 -14.24 -11.35 2.95
N TRP A 339 -14.18 -11.92 4.17
CA TRP A 339 -12.95 -12.24 4.90
C TRP A 339 -12.16 -13.41 4.30
N ASP A 340 -12.82 -14.52 3.95
CA ASP A 340 -12.13 -15.74 3.55
C ASP A 340 -11.36 -15.53 2.23
N ALA A 341 -11.94 -14.79 1.29
CA ALA A 341 -11.28 -14.36 0.05
C ALA A 341 -10.07 -13.45 0.30
N TYR A 342 -10.17 -12.51 1.25
CA TYR A 342 -9.03 -11.66 1.65
C TYR A 342 -7.90 -12.48 2.29
N LEU A 343 -8.23 -13.36 3.24
CA LEU A 343 -7.25 -14.18 3.94
C LEU A 343 -6.58 -15.17 2.99
N GLN A 344 -7.30 -15.69 1.99
CA GLN A 344 -6.74 -16.53 0.94
C GLN A 344 -5.62 -15.81 0.18
N TRP A 345 -5.89 -14.67 -0.47
CA TRP A 345 -4.85 -13.99 -1.25
C TRP A 345 -3.77 -13.33 -0.39
N GLY A 346 -4.11 -12.86 0.82
CA GLY A 346 -3.14 -12.27 1.74
C GLY A 346 -2.10 -13.29 2.21
N VAL A 347 -2.54 -14.50 2.58
CA VAL A 347 -1.64 -15.60 2.94
C VAL A 347 -0.91 -16.15 1.71
N GLU A 348 -1.53 -16.14 0.52
CA GLU A 348 -0.87 -16.51 -0.73
C GLU A 348 0.27 -15.53 -1.08
N ALA A 349 0.05 -14.22 -0.97
CA ALA A 349 1.07 -13.20 -1.19
C ALA A 349 2.25 -13.34 -0.21
N PHE A 350 1.97 -13.54 1.09
CA PHE A 350 3.02 -13.85 2.07
C PHE A 350 3.82 -15.11 1.70
N ARG A 351 3.14 -16.16 1.22
CA ARG A 351 3.80 -17.40 0.76
C ARG A 351 4.64 -17.18 -0.51
N ILE A 352 4.16 -16.41 -1.49
CA ILE A 352 4.91 -16.11 -2.72
C ILE A 352 6.27 -15.44 -2.41
N ASN A 353 6.28 -14.57 -1.39
CA ASN A 353 7.50 -13.99 -0.83
C ASN A 353 8.37 -15.06 -0.12
N ALA A 354 7.81 -15.77 0.86
CA ALA A 354 8.55 -16.65 1.77
C ALA A 354 8.95 -18.04 1.21
N ALA A 355 8.33 -18.51 0.12
CA ALA A 355 8.46 -19.89 -0.37
C ALA A 355 9.75 -20.15 -1.19
N VAL A 356 10.41 -19.10 -1.69
CA VAL A 356 11.62 -19.22 -2.52
C VAL A 356 12.86 -19.67 -1.73
N ALA A 357 12.86 -19.42 -0.42
CA ALA A 357 13.92 -19.88 0.45
C ALA A 357 13.99 -21.42 0.43
N LYS A 358 15.18 -21.94 0.17
CA LYS A 358 15.53 -23.36 0.20
C LYS A 358 15.47 -23.86 1.66
N ASP A 359 15.74 -25.14 1.84
CA ASP A 359 15.59 -25.81 3.13
C ASP A 359 16.87 -25.75 3.97
#